data_AF-A0A2Z6MKA8-F1
#
_entry.id   AF-A0A2Z6MKA8-F1
#
_cell.length_a   1.000
_cell.length_b   1.000
_cell.length_c   1.000
_cell.angle_alpha   90.00
_cell.angle_beta   90.00
_cell.angle_gamma   90.00
#
_symmetry.space_group_name_H-M   'P 1'
#
loop_
_entity.id
_entity.type
_entity.pdbx_description
1 polymer ?
#
loop_
_entity_poly.entity_id
_entity_poly.type
_entity_poly.pdbx_seq_one_letter_code
_entity_poly.pdbx_strand_id
1 'polypeptide(L)'
;MTCSMSEAEALLSLKNSFSNSEALDNWIANTFPCTEDDQWAGVVCVNGLVTGLRLRGMGLFGKIDVDALVELKGLRTINLMNNSFTGSIPELNRIGFLKAMYLSGNKFSGNIPREYFQRMKSLKKVWLSNNEFTGVIPSSLAEIPQLVELHLENNQFSGNIPNFNNPSLMKIDVSNNNLEGEVPEGLLRFNQSSFQGNSGLCGTKIGTICGKPMEQTNPIGAHNMNNMTELKNNNNNVFVNVADKRGMGELMMMNDEKGVFGLPDLMKASAEVLGNGGLGSSYKAVMSNGFSVVVKRTRELNGLGKDGFEAEMKRLGRVKHYNVLTPLAYHYRKDEKLVITEYVPRGTPEALKNNKVSPRCDVYCLGVVILEILTGKFPSQYLNTGKGGTDIVQWVASAISEGREVELLDPEISSNKKSLNEMQQLLHIGAACTESNPQKRLDMFEAIRRIEGIKTKSVHFEEQVQESRTIEVLPSLTDGLADSSQAYDNQGHFSDESRRRHGNKDNIEFGVA
;
A
#
# COMPACT_ATOMS: atom_id res chain seq x y z
N MET A 1 19.18 -32.85 35.00
CA MET A 1 18.66 -31.50 35.30
C MET A 1 19.18 -30.61 34.19
N THR A 2 18.47 -30.52 33.07
CA THR A 2 18.86 -29.64 31.95
C THR A 2 18.40 -28.24 32.30
N CYS A 3 19.34 -27.32 32.50
CA CYS A 3 19.03 -25.91 32.70
C CYS A 3 18.35 -25.41 31.42
N SER A 4 17.07 -25.02 31.49
CA SER A 4 16.39 -24.33 30.40
C SER A 4 17.10 -22.99 30.21
N MET A 5 17.59 -22.71 29.01
CA MET A 5 18.13 -21.40 28.69
C MET A 5 17.01 -20.35 28.83
N SER A 6 17.35 -19.18 29.35
CA SER A 6 16.47 -18.00 29.33
C SER A 6 16.32 -17.44 27.91
N GLU A 7 15.29 -16.63 27.66
CA GLU A 7 15.12 -15.96 26.35
C GLU A 7 16.30 -15.05 26.00
N ALA A 8 16.89 -14.39 27.01
CA ALA A 8 18.08 -13.56 26.85
C ALA A 8 19.31 -14.37 26.42
N GLU A 9 19.58 -15.49 27.11
CA GLU A 9 20.70 -16.38 26.77
C GLU A 9 20.53 -17.01 25.38
N ALA A 10 19.31 -17.40 25.02
CA ALA A 10 19.00 -17.91 23.70
C ALA A 10 19.28 -16.85 22.62
N LEU A 11 18.81 -15.62 22.81
CA LEU A 11 19.07 -14.53 21.87
C LEU A 11 20.56 -14.18 21.78
N LEU A 12 21.32 -14.23 22.87
CA LEU A 12 22.77 -14.05 22.84
C LEU A 12 23.48 -15.18 22.10
N SER A 13 23.04 -16.44 22.26
CA SER A 13 23.53 -17.57 21.46
C SER A 13 23.28 -17.35 19.97
N LEU A 14 22.08 -16.89 19.61
CA LEU A 14 21.73 -16.53 18.25
C LEU A 14 22.63 -15.41 17.71
N LYS A 15 22.82 -14.32 18.46
CA LYS A 15 23.73 -13.22 18.08
C LYS A 15 25.14 -13.73 17.81
N ASN A 16 25.68 -14.57 18.70
CA ASN A 16 27.02 -15.14 18.56
C ASN A 16 27.17 -16.11 17.38
N SER A 17 26.06 -16.62 16.82
CA SER A 17 26.08 -17.47 15.63
C SER A 17 26.25 -16.68 14.32
N PHE A 18 25.98 -15.37 14.36
CA PHE A 18 26.17 -14.48 13.23
C PHE A 18 27.64 -14.05 13.12
N SER A 19 28.13 -13.98 11.89
CA SER A 19 29.47 -13.49 11.58
C SER A 19 29.53 -11.96 11.51
N ASN A 20 28.38 -11.31 11.30
CA ASN A 20 28.19 -9.88 11.54
C ASN A 20 26.92 -9.67 12.35
N SER A 21 27.06 -9.01 13.50
CA SER A 21 25.97 -8.73 14.43
C SER A 21 26.05 -7.32 15.02
N GLU A 22 26.78 -6.38 14.40
CA GLU A 22 26.96 -5.00 14.90
C GLU A 22 25.61 -4.30 15.13
N ALA A 23 24.63 -4.55 14.25
CA ALA A 23 23.27 -4.03 14.40
C ALA A 23 22.54 -4.53 15.66
N LEU A 24 23.09 -5.53 16.36
CA LEU A 24 22.55 -6.14 17.58
C LEU A 24 23.39 -5.81 18.81
N ASP A 25 24.19 -4.75 18.79
CA ASP A 25 25.10 -4.40 19.89
C ASP A 25 24.39 -4.13 21.23
N ASN A 26 23.13 -3.69 21.20
CA ASN A 26 22.34 -3.53 22.43
C ASN A 26 21.81 -4.84 23.02
N TRP A 27 22.08 -5.99 22.40
CA TRP A 27 21.86 -7.30 23.01
C TRP A 27 23.02 -7.59 23.95
N ILE A 28 22.84 -7.28 25.23
CA ILE A 28 23.88 -7.27 26.26
C ILE A 28 23.62 -8.37 27.28
N ALA A 29 24.68 -9.06 27.70
CA ALA A 29 24.56 -10.08 28.75
C ALA A 29 24.02 -9.49 30.06
N ASN A 30 23.21 -10.27 30.78
CA ASN A 30 22.56 -9.89 32.04
C ASN A 30 21.56 -8.73 31.95
N THR A 31 21.12 -8.33 30.75
CA THR A 31 19.95 -7.46 30.55
C THR A 31 18.77 -8.25 30.01
N PHE A 32 17.58 -7.65 30.03
CA PHE A 32 16.36 -8.33 29.59
C PHE A 32 15.98 -7.88 28.17
N PRO A 33 15.63 -8.80 27.27
CA PRO A 33 15.27 -8.45 25.90
C PRO A 33 13.94 -7.68 25.79
N CYS A 34 13.10 -7.74 26.83
CA CYS A 34 11.75 -7.16 26.87
C CYS A 34 11.61 -6.13 28.01
N THR A 35 12.25 -4.97 27.86
CA THR A 35 12.13 -3.83 28.79
C THR A 35 11.49 -2.62 28.12
N GLU A 36 10.64 -1.87 28.83
CA GLU A 36 9.94 -0.70 28.28
C GLU A 36 10.90 0.43 27.88
N ASP A 37 12.00 0.62 28.62
CA ASP A 37 12.93 1.74 28.43
C ASP A 37 14.14 1.42 27.53
N ASP A 38 14.47 0.14 27.31
CA ASP A 38 15.69 -0.28 26.58
C ASP A 38 15.53 -1.64 25.87
N GLN A 39 14.47 -1.79 25.06
CA GLN A 39 14.18 -3.04 24.36
C GLN A 39 15.30 -3.40 23.35
N TRP A 40 15.73 -4.66 23.36
CA TRP A 40 16.73 -5.16 22.44
C TRP A 40 16.32 -4.95 20.98
N ALA A 41 17.26 -4.49 20.14
CA ALA A 41 17.00 -4.11 18.77
C ALA A 41 16.37 -5.28 17.99
N GLY A 42 15.24 -5.00 17.34
CA GLY A 42 14.53 -5.99 16.54
C GLY A 42 13.80 -7.09 17.33
N VAL A 43 13.91 -7.17 18.66
CA VAL A 43 13.08 -8.08 19.45
C VAL A 43 11.65 -7.53 19.52
N VAL A 44 10.64 -8.40 19.50
CA VAL A 44 9.22 -8.03 19.66
C VAL A 44 8.64 -8.78 20.85
N CYS A 45 8.16 -8.03 21.83
CA CYS A 45 7.65 -8.60 23.07
C CYS A 45 6.13 -8.43 23.20
N VAL A 46 5.48 -9.41 23.83
CA VAL A 46 4.08 -9.32 24.27
C VAL A 46 4.01 -9.87 25.68
N ASN A 47 3.54 -9.05 26.63
CA ASN A 47 3.49 -9.39 28.06
C ASN A 47 4.85 -9.88 28.61
N GLY A 48 5.95 -9.25 28.18
CA GLY A 48 7.31 -9.60 28.59
C GLY A 48 7.92 -10.84 27.93
N LEU A 49 7.19 -11.55 27.05
CA LEU A 49 7.69 -12.72 26.32
C LEU A 49 8.14 -12.36 24.91
N VAL A 50 9.23 -12.96 24.44
CA VAL A 50 9.71 -12.78 23.06
C VAL A 50 8.78 -13.50 22.09
N THR A 51 8.04 -12.72 21.30
CA THR A 51 7.08 -13.24 20.32
C THR A 51 7.49 -13.03 18.87
N GLY A 52 8.50 -12.21 18.61
CA GLY A 52 9.01 -12.04 17.26
C GLY A 52 10.41 -11.46 17.19
N LEU A 53 11.04 -11.66 16.03
CA LEU A 53 12.31 -11.07 15.66
C LEU A 53 12.14 -10.30 14.34
N ARG A 54 12.50 -9.01 14.34
CA ARG A 54 12.46 -8.05 13.23
C ARG A 54 13.87 -7.59 12.92
N LEU A 55 14.62 -8.46 12.23
CA LEU A 55 16.02 -8.24 11.91
C LEU A 55 16.22 -7.90 10.42
N ARG A 56 15.25 -7.23 9.82
CA ARG A 56 15.27 -6.89 8.38
C ARG A 56 16.35 -5.85 8.11
N GLY A 57 17.13 -6.02 7.04
CA GLY A 57 18.00 -4.95 6.53
C GLY A 57 19.15 -4.59 7.46
N MET A 58 19.54 -5.47 8.37
CA MET A 58 20.54 -5.21 9.41
C MET A 58 21.97 -5.60 8.99
N GLY A 59 22.16 -6.05 7.74
CA GLY A 59 23.47 -6.47 7.24
C GLY A 59 23.98 -7.77 7.86
N LEU A 60 23.10 -8.58 8.44
CA LEU A 60 23.46 -9.81 9.14
C LEU A 60 23.88 -10.90 8.14
N PHE A 61 24.87 -11.71 8.52
CA PHE A 61 25.26 -12.93 7.81
C PHE A 61 25.87 -13.94 8.77
N GLY A 62 26.10 -15.16 8.31
CA GLY A 62 26.59 -16.27 9.12
C GLY A 62 25.55 -17.37 9.28
N LYS A 63 25.71 -18.22 10.28
CA LYS A 63 24.79 -19.34 10.55
C LYS A 63 23.65 -18.84 11.43
N ILE A 64 22.44 -19.29 11.16
CA ILE A 64 21.30 -19.07 12.06
C ILE A 64 21.27 -20.23 13.06
N ASP A 65 21.58 -19.96 14.33
CA ASP A 65 21.42 -20.92 15.41
C ASP A 65 19.93 -21.19 15.70
N VAL A 66 19.42 -22.27 15.09
CA VAL A 66 18.03 -22.69 15.28
C VAL A 66 17.82 -23.32 16.66
N ASP A 67 18.85 -23.87 17.30
CA ASP A 67 18.73 -24.43 18.64
C ASP A 67 18.39 -23.31 19.65
N ALA A 68 19.03 -22.16 19.51
CA ALA A 68 18.66 -20.94 20.23
C ALA A 68 17.20 -20.51 19.95
N LEU A 69 16.76 -20.49 18.69
CA LEU A 69 15.40 -20.09 18.35
C LEU A 69 14.33 -21.03 18.91
N VAL A 70 14.63 -22.33 19.08
CA VAL A 70 13.72 -23.32 19.69
C VAL A 70 13.48 -23.05 21.18
N GLU A 71 14.40 -22.37 21.86
CA GLU A 71 14.23 -21.97 23.27
C GLU A 71 13.23 -20.83 23.45
N LEU A 72 12.98 -20.04 22.40
CA LEU A 72 11.98 -18.97 22.39
C LEU A 72 10.55 -19.53 22.21
N LYS A 73 9.97 -20.08 23.29
CA LYS A 73 8.64 -20.75 23.25
C LYS A 73 7.50 -19.80 22.83
N GLY A 74 7.69 -18.49 23.03
CA GLY A 74 6.78 -17.43 22.61
C GLY A 74 6.86 -17.07 21.12
N LEU A 75 7.91 -17.49 20.40
CA LEU A 75 8.21 -17.00 19.06
C LEU A 75 7.08 -17.33 18.07
N ARG A 76 6.56 -16.33 17.38
CA ARG A 76 5.51 -16.47 16.34
C ARG A 76 5.94 -15.90 15.00
N THR A 77 6.86 -14.95 14.99
CA THR A 77 7.29 -14.27 13.77
C THR A 77 8.80 -14.17 13.71
N ILE A 78 9.38 -14.57 12.60
CA ILE A 78 10.80 -14.32 12.30
C ILE A 78 10.90 -13.54 10.99
N ASN A 79 11.60 -12.42 11.02
CA ASN A 79 11.85 -11.57 9.85
C ASN A 79 13.35 -11.32 9.72
N LEU A 80 13.95 -11.97 8.74
CA LEU A 80 15.37 -11.90 8.38
C LEU A 80 15.54 -11.31 6.97
N MET A 81 14.53 -10.61 6.44
CA MET A 81 14.55 -10.13 5.07
C MET A 81 15.71 -9.16 4.79
N ASN A 82 16.17 -9.12 3.54
CA ASN A 82 17.17 -8.16 3.08
C ASN A 82 18.47 -8.21 3.92
N ASN A 83 19.01 -9.41 4.12
CA ASN A 83 20.29 -9.63 4.78
C ASN A 83 21.22 -10.41 3.83
N SER A 84 22.34 -10.95 4.33
CA SER A 84 23.31 -11.71 3.55
C SER A 84 23.45 -13.15 4.05
N PHE A 85 22.37 -13.75 4.58
CA PHE A 85 22.37 -15.16 4.97
C PHE A 85 22.53 -16.07 3.75
N THR A 86 23.26 -17.17 3.91
CA THR A 86 23.60 -18.12 2.84
C THR A 86 23.32 -19.56 3.25
N GLY A 87 23.45 -20.50 2.30
CA GLY A 87 23.28 -21.94 2.54
C GLY A 87 21.82 -22.38 2.52
N SER A 88 21.56 -23.63 2.94
CA SER A 88 20.21 -24.19 2.95
C SER A 88 19.25 -23.44 3.87
N ILE A 89 17.95 -23.60 3.62
CA ILE A 89 16.91 -23.09 4.52
C ILE A 89 17.18 -23.55 5.98
N PRO A 90 17.21 -22.64 6.97
CA PRO A 90 17.43 -23.03 8.38
C PRO A 90 16.30 -23.93 8.86
N GLU A 91 16.52 -24.83 9.83
CA GLU A 91 15.51 -25.78 10.34
C GLU A 91 14.38 -25.17 11.21
N LEU A 92 13.81 -24.04 10.79
CA LEU A 92 12.70 -23.36 11.46
C LEU A 92 11.43 -24.22 11.56
N ASN A 93 11.35 -25.30 10.80
CA ASN A 93 10.32 -26.33 10.94
C ASN A 93 10.30 -27.01 12.32
N ARG A 94 11.38 -26.90 13.11
CA ARG A 94 11.43 -27.31 14.52
C ARG A 94 10.57 -26.42 15.43
N ILE A 95 10.13 -25.25 14.95
CA ILE A 95 9.33 -24.26 15.67
C ILE A 95 7.89 -24.27 15.11
N GLY A 96 7.16 -25.36 15.33
CA GLY A 96 5.86 -25.63 14.67
C GLY A 96 4.73 -24.63 14.96
N PHE A 97 4.92 -23.75 15.94
CA PHE A 97 3.97 -22.70 16.34
C PHE A 97 4.26 -21.33 15.68
N LEU A 98 5.25 -21.24 14.79
CA LEU A 98 5.46 -20.06 13.96
C LEU A 98 4.21 -19.73 13.13
N LYS A 99 3.88 -18.44 13.05
CA LYS A 99 2.79 -17.87 12.26
C LYS A 99 3.30 -17.18 11.00
N ALA A 100 4.50 -16.63 11.02
CA ALA A 100 5.09 -15.97 9.87
C ALA A 100 6.60 -16.15 9.82
N MET A 101 7.12 -16.46 8.63
CA MET A 101 8.54 -16.48 8.35
C MET A 101 8.83 -15.64 7.10
N TYR A 102 9.71 -14.65 7.27
CA TYR A 102 10.11 -13.73 6.20
C TYR A 102 11.61 -13.84 5.99
N LEU A 103 12.01 -14.56 4.93
CA LEU A 103 13.41 -14.85 4.58
C LEU A 103 13.81 -14.23 3.22
N SER A 104 12.93 -13.47 2.59
CA SER A 104 13.15 -12.88 1.27
C SER A 104 14.38 -11.95 1.19
N GLY A 105 15.02 -11.88 0.03
CA GLY A 105 16.15 -10.98 -0.19
C GLY A 105 17.41 -11.41 0.58
N ASN A 106 17.74 -12.70 0.50
CA ASN A 106 18.98 -13.28 1.04
C ASN A 106 19.65 -14.10 -0.07
N LYS A 107 20.64 -14.92 0.28
CA LYS A 107 21.33 -15.85 -0.63
C LYS A 107 21.16 -17.30 -0.16
N PHE A 108 19.99 -17.62 0.40
CA PHE A 108 19.68 -19.00 0.74
C PHE A 108 19.58 -19.83 -0.54
N SER A 109 20.13 -21.04 -0.53
CA SER A 109 20.27 -21.87 -1.73
C SER A 109 19.97 -23.34 -1.46
N GLY A 110 19.97 -24.15 -2.52
CA GLY A 110 19.71 -25.57 -2.43
C GLY A 110 18.22 -25.91 -2.28
N ASN A 111 17.96 -27.21 -2.11
CA ASN A 111 16.59 -27.73 -2.09
C ASN A 111 15.96 -27.59 -0.69
N ILE A 112 14.67 -27.22 -0.67
CA ILE A 112 13.85 -27.33 0.54
C ILE A 112 13.28 -28.74 0.62
N PRO A 113 13.47 -29.48 1.74
CA PRO A 113 12.91 -30.83 1.89
C PRO A 113 11.38 -30.85 1.71
N ARG A 114 10.84 -31.90 1.09
CA ARG A 114 9.42 -31.98 0.73
C ARG A 114 8.49 -31.87 1.94
N GLU A 115 8.94 -32.42 3.06
CA GLU A 115 8.28 -32.51 4.36
C GLU A 115 8.61 -31.34 5.30
N TYR A 116 9.42 -30.37 4.87
CA TYR A 116 9.90 -29.28 5.73
C TYR A 116 8.75 -28.57 6.47
N PHE A 117 7.64 -28.26 5.80
CA PHE A 117 6.52 -27.53 6.41
C PHE A 117 5.48 -28.41 7.12
N GLN A 118 5.67 -29.74 7.18
CA GLN A 118 4.66 -30.68 7.63
C GLN A 118 4.15 -30.39 9.06
N ARG A 119 5.01 -29.90 9.95
CA ARG A 119 4.69 -29.59 11.35
C ARG A 119 4.28 -28.14 11.60
N MET A 120 4.37 -27.27 10.60
CA MET A 120 4.20 -25.82 10.75
C MET A 120 2.75 -25.36 10.55
N LYS A 121 1.80 -26.04 11.20
CA LYS A 121 0.35 -25.88 10.94
C LYS A 121 -0.22 -24.51 11.35
N SER A 122 0.54 -23.70 12.10
CA SER A 122 0.16 -22.35 12.51
C SER A 122 0.57 -21.27 11.49
N LEU A 123 1.36 -21.61 10.47
CA LEU A 123 1.86 -20.66 9.49
C LEU A 123 0.72 -20.02 8.69
N LYS A 124 0.87 -18.71 8.50
CA LYS A 124 0.00 -17.86 7.68
C LYS A 124 0.76 -17.17 6.56
N LYS A 125 2.04 -16.85 6.78
CA LYS A 125 2.86 -16.11 5.82
C LYS A 125 4.21 -16.78 5.65
N VAL A 126 4.55 -17.12 4.42
CA VAL A 126 5.84 -17.72 4.03
C VAL A 126 6.41 -16.91 2.89
N TRP A 127 7.46 -16.13 3.16
CA TRP A 127 8.11 -15.30 2.15
C TRP A 127 9.57 -15.74 1.97
N LEU A 128 9.87 -16.32 0.82
CA LEU A 128 11.16 -16.88 0.44
C LEU A 128 11.72 -16.26 -0.85
N SER A 129 11.05 -15.23 -1.37
CA SER A 129 11.38 -14.62 -2.66
C SER A 129 12.75 -13.96 -2.71
N ASN A 130 13.31 -13.81 -3.91
CA ASN A 130 14.64 -13.22 -4.12
C ASN A 130 15.71 -13.96 -3.29
N ASN A 131 15.85 -15.26 -3.56
CA ASN A 131 16.88 -16.16 -3.02
C ASN A 131 17.39 -17.05 -4.16
N GLU A 132 18.18 -18.07 -3.84
CA GLU A 132 18.79 -19.02 -4.78
C GLU A 132 18.26 -20.45 -4.54
N PHE A 133 17.03 -20.61 -4.03
CA PHE A 133 16.46 -21.94 -3.77
C PHE A 133 16.25 -22.72 -5.06
N THR A 134 16.59 -24.01 -5.03
CA THR A 134 16.50 -24.94 -6.16
C THR A 134 15.53 -26.10 -5.89
N GLY A 135 15.26 -26.91 -6.91
CA GLY A 135 14.45 -28.12 -6.78
C GLY A 135 12.95 -27.82 -6.69
N VAL A 136 12.17 -28.81 -6.26
CA VAL A 136 10.70 -28.70 -6.26
C VAL A 136 10.16 -27.84 -5.13
N ILE A 137 9.03 -27.17 -5.37
CA ILE A 137 8.25 -26.54 -4.29
C ILE A 137 7.75 -27.66 -3.35
N PRO A 138 8.03 -27.60 -2.04
CA PRO A 138 7.61 -28.62 -1.09
C PRO A 138 6.08 -28.78 -1.04
N SER A 139 5.59 -30.00 -1.24
CA SER A 139 4.15 -30.30 -1.19
C SER A 139 3.54 -30.01 0.18
N SER A 140 4.34 -30.11 1.26
CA SER A 140 3.91 -29.76 2.61
C SER A 140 3.45 -28.30 2.77
N LEU A 141 3.85 -27.37 1.88
CA LEU A 141 3.30 -26.00 1.85
C LEU A 141 1.80 -25.98 1.53
N ALA A 142 1.36 -26.86 0.63
CA ALA A 142 -0.05 -26.97 0.25
C ALA A 142 -0.91 -27.57 1.38
N GLU A 143 -0.29 -28.22 2.37
CA GLU A 143 -0.98 -28.83 3.52
C GLU A 143 -1.08 -27.90 4.75
N ILE A 144 -0.70 -26.63 4.61
CA ILE A 144 -0.81 -25.63 5.69
C ILE A 144 -2.22 -25.02 5.66
N PRO A 145 -3.08 -25.34 6.65
CA PRO A 145 -4.51 -25.02 6.57
C PRO A 145 -4.83 -23.52 6.74
N GLN A 146 -3.88 -22.75 7.28
CA GLN A 146 -4.06 -21.33 7.60
C GLN A 146 -3.20 -20.42 6.73
N LEU A 147 -2.59 -20.95 5.66
CA LEU A 147 -1.71 -20.19 4.78
C LEU A 147 -2.51 -19.09 4.07
N VAL A 148 -2.00 -17.85 4.13
CA VAL A 148 -2.64 -16.64 3.57
C VAL A 148 -1.78 -16.03 2.46
N GLU A 149 -0.46 -15.98 2.67
CA GLU A 149 0.49 -15.38 1.74
C GLU A 149 1.68 -16.32 1.50
N LEU A 150 1.99 -16.58 0.23
CA LEU A 150 3.12 -17.38 -0.21
C LEU A 150 3.90 -16.65 -1.31
N HIS A 151 5.13 -16.26 -1.01
CA HIS A 151 6.01 -15.55 -1.95
C HIS A 151 7.25 -16.39 -2.22
N LEU A 152 7.36 -16.91 -3.44
CA LEU A 152 8.45 -17.77 -3.93
C LEU A 152 9.13 -17.17 -5.16
N GLU A 153 8.73 -15.97 -5.58
CA GLU A 153 9.21 -15.34 -6.81
C GLU A 153 10.72 -15.08 -6.80
N ASN A 154 11.33 -15.05 -7.98
CA ASN A 154 12.77 -14.84 -8.16
C ASN A 154 13.62 -15.85 -7.37
N ASN A 155 13.46 -17.12 -7.72
CA ASN A 155 14.25 -18.26 -7.23
C ASN A 155 14.57 -19.19 -8.42
N GLN A 156 15.04 -20.41 -8.16
CA GLN A 156 15.34 -21.43 -9.17
C GLN A 156 14.50 -22.70 -8.94
N PHE A 157 13.29 -22.56 -8.38
CA PHE A 157 12.38 -23.68 -8.17
C PHE A 157 12.00 -24.32 -9.51
N SER A 158 11.89 -25.64 -9.56
CA SER A 158 11.60 -26.42 -10.76
C SER A 158 10.48 -27.44 -10.53
N GLY A 159 10.05 -28.12 -11.59
CA GLY A 159 8.96 -29.09 -11.52
C GLY A 159 7.58 -28.44 -11.43
N ASN A 160 6.57 -29.27 -11.14
CA ASN A 160 5.19 -28.83 -11.06
C ASN A 160 4.89 -28.04 -9.78
N ILE A 161 3.98 -27.08 -9.89
CA ILE A 161 3.42 -26.38 -8.73
C ILE A 161 2.49 -27.34 -7.96
N PRO A 162 2.65 -27.52 -6.64
CA PRO A 162 1.71 -28.29 -5.83
C PRO A 162 0.29 -27.73 -5.91
N ASN A 163 -0.73 -28.58 -5.78
CA ASN A 163 -2.12 -28.11 -5.81
C ASN A 163 -2.52 -27.48 -4.46
N PHE A 164 -2.58 -26.15 -4.40
CA PHE A 164 -3.00 -25.42 -3.21
C PHE A 164 -4.52 -25.26 -3.16
N ASN A 165 -5.19 -26.22 -2.51
CA ASN A 165 -6.64 -26.17 -2.27
C ASN A 165 -7.02 -25.37 -1.00
N ASN A 166 -6.09 -24.61 -0.44
CA ASN A 166 -6.29 -23.84 0.79
C ASN A 166 -7.20 -22.63 0.52
N PRO A 167 -8.43 -22.56 1.05
CA PRO A 167 -9.32 -21.43 0.78
C PRO A 167 -8.85 -20.12 1.45
N SER A 168 -8.01 -20.22 2.48
CA SER A 168 -7.43 -19.06 3.17
C SER A 168 -6.32 -18.36 2.37
N LEU A 169 -5.77 -19.01 1.35
CA LEU A 169 -4.67 -18.46 0.55
C LEU A 169 -5.21 -17.31 -0.30
N MET A 170 -4.74 -16.10 -0.02
CA MET A 170 -5.18 -14.85 -0.67
C MET A 170 -4.13 -14.30 -1.63
N LYS A 171 -2.84 -14.56 -1.37
CA LYS A 171 -1.74 -14.11 -2.21
C LYS A 171 -0.76 -15.25 -2.45
N ILE A 172 -0.42 -15.46 -3.71
CA ILE A 172 0.66 -16.35 -4.12
C ILE A 172 1.44 -15.65 -5.22
N ASP A 173 2.76 -15.77 -5.19
CA ASP A 173 3.63 -15.40 -6.30
C ASP A 173 4.72 -16.47 -6.44
N VAL A 174 4.79 -17.08 -7.61
CA VAL A 174 5.78 -18.09 -8.00
C VAL A 174 6.49 -17.67 -9.29
N SER A 175 6.42 -16.40 -9.65
CA SER A 175 6.99 -15.88 -10.89
C SER A 175 8.52 -15.97 -10.90
N ASN A 176 9.10 -15.93 -12.10
CA ASN A 176 10.54 -15.93 -12.33
C ASN A 176 11.25 -17.09 -11.60
N ASN A 177 10.86 -18.31 -11.99
CA ASN A 177 11.44 -19.58 -11.55
C ASN A 177 11.58 -20.51 -12.79
N ASN A 178 11.93 -21.78 -12.57
CA ASN A 178 12.06 -22.81 -13.59
C ASN A 178 10.89 -23.82 -13.54
N LEU A 179 9.68 -23.36 -13.16
CA LEU A 179 8.52 -24.23 -12.96
C LEU A 179 7.95 -24.72 -14.30
N GLU A 180 7.36 -25.91 -14.26
CA GLU A 180 6.85 -26.61 -15.44
C GLU A 180 5.47 -27.25 -15.23
N GLY A 181 4.83 -27.60 -16.34
CA GLY A 181 3.54 -28.26 -16.35
C GLY A 181 2.36 -27.31 -16.16
N GLU A 182 1.17 -27.88 -15.99
CA GLU A 182 -0.06 -27.10 -15.90
C GLU A 182 -0.18 -26.41 -14.53
N VAL A 183 -0.67 -25.16 -14.53
CA VAL A 183 -1.05 -24.47 -13.29
C VAL A 183 -2.24 -25.19 -12.64
N PRO A 184 -2.12 -25.70 -11.40
CA PRO A 184 -3.18 -26.44 -10.74
C PRO A 184 -4.49 -25.66 -10.59
N GLU A 185 -5.62 -26.38 -10.63
CA GLU A 185 -6.97 -25.80 -10.57
C GLU A 185 -7.17 -24.85 -9.37
N GLY A 186 -6.69 -25.25 -8.17
CA GLY A 186 -6.80 -24.44 -6.95
C GLY A 186 -6.12 -23.07 -7.03
N LEU A 187 -5.21 -22.90 -7.99
CA LEU A 187 -4.44 -21.68 -8.21
C LEU A 187 -4.97 -20.81 -9.37
N LEU A 188 -5.93 -21.28 -10.17
CA LEU A 188 -6.47 -20.53 -11.31
C LEU A 188 -7.12 -19.20 -10.90
N ARG A 189 -7.53 -19.07 -9.63
CA ARG A 189 -8.09 -17.85 -9.05
C ARG A 189 -7.10 -16.69 -8.86
N PHE A 190 -5.79 -16.95 -8.89
CA PHE A 190 -4.76 -15.92 -8.70
C PHE A 190 -4.35 -15.27 -10.03
N ASN A 191 -3.71 -14.09 -10.03
CA ASN A 191 -3.38 -13.38 -11.27
C ASN A 191 -2.36 -14.18 -12.11
N GLN A 192 -2.41 -14.08 -13.45
CA GLN A 192 -1.42 -14.66 -14.35
C GLN A 192 0.01 -14.16 -14.07
N SER A 193 0.16 -12.91 -13.62
CA SER A 193 1.46 -12.32 -13.22
C SER A 193 2.16 -13.14 -12.15
N SER A 194 1.40 -13.79 -11.25
CA SER A 194 1.93 -14.69 -10.21
C SER A 194 2.68 -15.90 -10.75
N PHE A 195 2.56 -16.19 -12.05
CA PHE A 195 3.14 -17.37 -12.71
C PHE A 195 4.12 -16.99 -13.83
N GLN A 196 4.29 -15.70 -14.13
CA GLN A 196 5.10 -15.23 -15.25
C GLN A 196 6.58 -15.61 -15.10
N GLY A 197 7.35 -15.56 -16.19
CA GLY A 197 8.79 -15.85 -16.14
C GLY A 197 9.14 -17.33 -15.89
N ASN A 198 8.16 -18.23 -15.91
CA ASN A 198 8.36 -19.68 -15.90
C ASN A 198 8.04 -20.24 -17.30
N SER A 199 9.08 -20.49 -18.11
CA SER A 199 8.91 -20.91 -19.52
C SER A 199 8.33 -22.32 -19.69
N GLY A 200 8.42 -23.17 -18.65
CA GLY A 200 7.86 -24.53 -18.67
C GLY A 200 6.38 -24.61 -18.30
N LEU A 201 5.78 -23.54 -17.76
CA LEU A 201 4.38 -23.56 -17.36
C LEU A 201 3.45 -23.52 -18.58
N CYS A 202 2.35 -24.24 -18.49
CA CYS A 202 1.35 -24.37 -19.53
C CYS A 202 -0.08 -24.39 -18.93
N GLY A 203 -1.07 -24.57 -19.79
CA GLY A 203 -2.48 -24.62 -19.45
C GLY A 203 -3.22 -23.31 -19.68
N THR A 204 -4.51 -23.34 -19.36
CA THR A 204 -5.45 -22.22 -19.60
C THR A 204 -5.00 -20.90 -19.00
N LYS A 205 -4.36 -20.96 -17.81
CA LYS A 205 -3.87 -19.76 -17.11
C LYS A 205 -2.74 -19.05 -17.83
N ILE A 206 -1.88 -19.80 -18.50
CA ILE A 206 -0.70 -19.30 -19.21
C ILE A 206 -1.04 -18.99 -20.67
N GLY A 207 -2.06 -19.64 -21.24
CA GLY A 207 -2.42 -19.54 -22.65
C GLY A 207 -1.57 -20.42 -23.58
N THR A 208 -0.82 -21.38 -23.02
CA THR A 208 0.03 -22.31 -23.76
C THR A 208 -0.48 -23.74 -23.59
N ILE A 209 -0.51 -24.54 -24.66
CA ILE A 209 -0.99 -25.94 -24.61
C ILE A 209 0.08 -26.83 -23.97
N CYS A 210 -0.31 -27.63 -22.98
CA CYS A 210 0.58 -28.60 -22.35
C CYS A 210 0.93 -29.75 -23.31
N GLY A 211 2.17 -30.27 -23.22
CA GLY A 211 2.61 -31.43 -24.01
C GLY A 211 3.21 -31.11 -25.38
N LYS A 212 3.42 -29.83 -25.73
CA LYS A 212 4.32 -29.49 -26.84
C LYS A 212 5.78 -29.67 -26.38
N PRO A 213 6.65 -30.35 -27.16
CA PRO A 213 8.09 -30.28 -26.92
C PRO A 213 8.53 -28.82 -26.98
N MET A 214 9.34 -28.35 -26.03
CA MET A 214 9.99 -27.04 -26.15
C MET A 214 10.79 -27.03 -27.45
N GLU A 215 10.31 -26.31 -28.48
CA GLU A 215 11.13 -26.05 -29.65
C GLU A 215 12.34 -25.23 -29.19
N GLN A 216 13.52 -25.85 -29.27
CA GLN A 216 14.78 -25.14 -29.22
C GLN A 216 14.78 -24.16 -30.39
N THR A 217 14.59 -22.88 -30.10
CA THR A 217 14.88 -21.82 -31.06
C THR A 217 16.39 -21.77 -31.26
N ASN A 218 16.90 -22.58 -32.20
CA ASN A 218 18.21 -22.35 -32.78
C ASN A 218 18.23 -20.93 -33.39
N PRO A 219 19.31 -20.15 -33.22
CA PRO A 219 19.35 -18.78 -33.67
C PRO A 219 19.33 -18.74 -35.21
N ILE A 220 18.28 -18.16 -35.78
CA ILE A 220 18.24 -17.87 -37.21
C ILE A 220 19.09 -16.63 -37.47
N GLY A 221 20.23 -16.85 -38.16
CA GLY A 221 20.77 -15.95 -39.18
C GLY A 221 21.22 -14.56 -38.72
N ALA A 222 22.50 -14.44 -38.42
CA ALA A 222 23.20 -13.17 -38.47
C ALA A 222 23.17 -12.62 -39.91
N HIS A 223 22.38 -11.58 -40.17
CA HIS A 223 22.59 -10.69 -41.30
C HIS A 223 22.30 -9.23 -40.91
N ASN A 224 23.39 -8.46 -40.90
CA ASN A 224 23.49 -7.00 -41.01
C ASN A 224 22.70 -6.13 -40.02
N MET A 225 23.36 -5.80 -38.90
CA MET A 225 23.23 -4.47 -38.28
C MET A 225 24.58 -3.75 -38.39
N ASN A 226 24.68 -2.83 -39.34
CA ASN A 226 25.60 -1.69 -39.22
C ASN A 226 24.76 -0.44 -39.00
N ASN A 227 25.21 0.36 -38.04
CA ASN A 227 24.75 1.68 -37.60
C ASN A 227 23.67 1.70 -36.52
N MET A 228 24.13 1.67 -35.26
CA MET A 228 23.59 2.52 -34.23
C MET A 228 24.74 3.21 -33.48
N THR A 229 24.84 4.51 -33.70
CA THR A 229 25.60 5.45 -32.88
C THR A 229 25.07 5.41 -31.45
N GLU A 230 25.99 5.29 -30.50
CA GLU A 230 25.72 5.47 -29.08
C GLU A 230 25.10 6.85 -28.82
N LEU A 231 23.90 6.87 -28.24
CA LEU A 231 23.41 7.98 -27.43
C LEU A 231 22.96 7.41 -26.09
N LYS A 232 23.83 7.54 -25.09
CA LYS A 232 23.44 7.48 -23.68
C LYS A 232 22.40 8.57 -23.44
N ASN A 233 21.22 8.21 -22.91
CA ASN A 233 20.53 9.10 -21.99
C ASN A 233 19.52 8.41 -21.07
N ASN A 234 19.44 9.00 -19.88
CA ASN A 234 18.79 8.57 -18.66
C ASN A 234 17.26 8.44 -18.73
N ASN A 235 16.74 7.63 -17.79
CA ASN A 235 15.42 7.69 -17.14
C ASN A 235 14.21 7.94 -18.05
N ASN A 236 13.36 6.92 -18.24
CA ASN A 236 11.90 7.06 -18.16
C ASN A 236 11.17 5.71 -18.17
N ASN A 237 10.20 5.56 -17.27
CA ASN A 237 9.19 4.51 -17.29
C ASN A 237 8.51 4.44 -18.66
N VAL A 238 8.53 3.27 -19.27
CA VAL A 238 7.85 2.99 -20.55
C VAL A 238 6.35 2.84 -20.30
N PHE A 239 5.57 3.77 -20.84
CA PHE A 239 4.13 3.58 -21.03
C PHE A 239 3.94 2.59 -22.18
N VAL A 240 3.37 1.43 -21.90
CA VAL A 240 3.04 0.43 -22.93
C VAL A 240 1.73 0.83 -23.61
N ASN A 241 1.82 1.37 -24.82
CA ASN A 241 0.67 1.59 -25.69
C ASN A 241 0.29 0.28 -26.38
N VAL A 242 -0.84 -0.33 -26.01
CA VAL A 242 -1.48 -1.36 -26.83
C VAL A 242 -2.37 -0.65 -27.83
N ALA A 243 -1.86 -0.44 -29.04
CA ALA A 243 -2.65 0.10 -30.14
C ALA A 243 -3.52 -1.00 -30.75
N ASP A 244 -4.84 -0.83 -30.72
CA ASP A 244 -5.69 -1.38 -31.78
C ASP A 244 -6.80 -0.39 -32.20
N LYS A 245 -6.98 -0.29 -33.51
CA LYS A 245 -7.77 0.71 -34.21
C LYS A 245 -9.27 0.44 -34.06
N ARG A 246 -10.00 1.35 -33.38
CA ARG A 246 -11.30 1.93 -33.80
C ARG A 246 -11.99 2.69 -32.64
N GLY A 247 -11.99 4.02 -32.68
CA GLY A 247 -13.14 4.90 -32.36
C GLY A 247 -13.85 4.87 -31.00
N MET A 248 -13.46 4.03 -30.02
CA MET A 248 -13.94 4.13 -28.64
C MET A 248 -12.80 4.69 -27.78
N GLY A 249 -13.06 5.77 -27.04
CA GLY A 249 -12.02 6.52 -26.35
C GLY A 249 -11.14 5.62 -25.47
N GLU A 250 -9.85 5.91 -25.44
CA GLU A 250 -8.86 5.04 -24.81
C GLU A 250 -9.00 5.05 -23.28
N LEU A 251 -8.86 3.87 -22.68
CA LEU A 251 -8.66 3.69 -21.25
C LEU A 251 -7.15 3.65 -21.00
N MET A 252 -6.66 4.56 -20.17
CA MET A 252 -5.24 4.72 -19.88
C MET A 252 -4.90 3.95 -18.61
N MET A 253 -4.08 2.91 -18.73
CA MET A 253 -3.59 2.16 -17.58
C MET A 253 -2.54 2.97 -16.82
N MET A 254 -2.66 2.96 -15.50
CA MET A 254 -1.75 3.63 -14.56
C MET A 254 -0.95 2.62 -13.73
N ASN A 255 -1.54 1.47 -13.45
CA ASN A 255 -0.96 0.37 -12.69
C ASN A 255 -1.46 -0.96 -13.26
N ASP A 256 -0.54 -1.88 -13.57
CA ASP A 256 -0.78 -3.22 -14.09
C ASP A 256 -0.58 -4.34 -13.06
N GLU A 257 -0.30 -4.00 -11.78
CA GLU A 257 -0.14 -4.94 -10.66
C GLU A 257 -1.36 -5.87 -10.48
N LYS A 258 -2.53 -5.48 -11.02
CA LYS A 258 -3.78 -6.25 -10.98
C LYS A 258 -4.25 -6.75 -12.37
N GLY A 259 -3.43 -6.60 -13.40
CA GLY A 259 -3.72 -6.97 -14.79
C GLY A 259 -4.05 -5.77 -15.68
N VAL A 260 -4.01 -6.00 -17.00
CA VAL A 260 -4.32 -5.02 -18.04
C VAL A 260 -5.72 -5.29 -18.60
N PHE A 261 -6.54 -4.26 -18.73
CA PHE A 261 -7.88 -4.33 -19.35
C PHE A 261 -8.16 -3.05 -20.14
N GLY A 262 -8.99 -3.15 -21.17
CA GLY A 262 -9.39 -2.03 -22.01
C GLY A 262 -10.78 -1.50 -21.69
N LEU A 263 -11.14 -0.35 -22.28
CA LEU A 263 -12.52 0.16 -22.22
C LEU A 263 -13.55 -0.88 -22.72
N PRO A 264 -13.31 -1.66 -23.80
CA PRO A 264 -14.25 -2.69 -24.24
C PRO A 264 -14.55 -3.77 -23.18
N ASP A 265 -13.56 -4.14 -22.38
CA ASP A 265 -13.73 -5.13 -21.30
C ASP A 265 -14.62 -4.57 -20.19
N LEU A 266 -14.40 -3.29 -19.86
CA LEU A 266 -15.19 -2.57 -18.86
C LEU A 266 -16.65 -2.37 -19.31
N MET A 267 -16.87 -2.07 -20.59
CA MET A 267 -18.21 -1.87 -21.16
C MET A 267 -19.01 -3.17 -21.27
N LYS A 268 -18.35 -4.33 -21.29
CA LYS A 268 -19.00 -5.66 -21.28
C LYS A 268 -19.21 -6.21 -19.87
N ALA A 269 -18.59 -5.61 -18.86
CA ALA A 269 -18.66 -6.07 -17.47
C ALA A 269 -20.09 -5.89 -16.90
N SER A 270 -20.51 -6.83 -16.04
CA SER A 270 -21.73 -6.63 -15.26
C SER A 270 -21.47 -5.54 -14.21
N ALA A 271 -22.33 -4.54 -14.11
CA ALA A 271 -22.14 -3.42 -13.21
C ALA A 271 -23.30 -3.27 -12.20
N GLU A 272 -22.96 -3.06 -10.93
CA GLU A 272 -23.90 -2.63 -9.89
C GLU A 272 -23.53 -1.24 -9.37
N VAL A 273 -24.54 -0.43 -9.06
CA VAL A 273 -24.32 0.91 -8.51
C VAL A 273 -23.88 0.75 -7.06
N LEU A 274 -22.64 1.16 -6.76
CA LEU A 274 -22.19 1.25 -5.38
C LEU A 274 -22.76 2.49 -4.71
N GLY A 275 -22.68 3.66 -5.35
CA GLY A 275 -23.19 4.89 -4.75
C GLY A 275 -23.26 6.07 -5.72
N ASN A 276 -24.15 7.02 -5.43
CA ASN A 276 -24.35 8.21 -6.24
C ASN A 276 -24.44 9.45 -5.34
N GLY A 277 -23.76 10.54 -5.69
CA GLY A 277 -23.71 11.76 -4.88
C GLY A 277 -23.16 12.98 -5.63
N GLY A 278 -22.94 14.08 -4.91
CA GLY A 278 -22.48 15.36 -5.50
C GLY A 278 -21.15 15.27 -6.25
N LEU A 279 -20.23 14.42 -5.76
CA LEU A 279 -18.91 14.19 -6.37
C LEU A 279 -18.97 13.28 -7.61
N GLY A 280 -20.12 12.65 -7.85
CA GLY A 280 -20.37 11.74 -8.97
C GLY A 280 -20.89 10.37 -8.55
N SER A 281 -20.61 9.35 -9.37
CA SER A 281 -21.21 8.02 -9.25
C SER A 281 -20.14 6.95 -9.22
N SER A 282 -20.31 5.92 -8.40
CA SER A 282 -19.41 4.77 -8.31
C SER A 282 -20.15 3.49 -8.64
N TYR A 283 -19.55 2.68 -9.51
CA TYR A 283 -20.08 1.41 -9.97
C TYR A 283 -19.07 0.32 -9.65
N LYS A 284 -19.52 -0.83 -9.18
CA LYS A 284 -18.70 -2.03 -9.17
C LYS A 284 -18.94 -2.75 -10.48
N ALA A 285 -17.88 -2.92 -11.26
CA ALA A 285 -17.91 -3.68 -12.49
C ALA A 285 -17.18 -5.01 -12.26
N VAL A 286 -17.83 -6.11 -12.63
CA VAL A 286 -17.25 -7.45 -12.58
C VAL A 286 -16.99 -7.89 -14.02
N MET A 287 -15.71 -8.01 -14.37
CA MET A 287 -15.27 -8.44 -15.70
C MET A 287 -15.51 -9.94 -15.89
N SER A 288 -15.47 -10.42 -17.14
CA SER A 288 -15.70 -11.83 -17.49
C SER A 288 -14.72 -12.81 -16.84
N ASN A 289 -13.52 -12.36 -16.48
CA ASN A 289 -12.52 -13.12 -15.73
C ASN A 289 -12.76 -13.12 -14.21
N GLY A 290 -13.86 -12.55 -13.73
CA GLY A 290 -14.21 -12.42 -12.31
C GLY A 290 -13.51 -11.28 -11.58
N PHE A 291 -12.59 -10.55 -12.23
CA PHE A 291 -11.93 -9.39 -11.64
C PHE A 291 -12.94 -8.26 -11.43
N SER A 292 -13.02 -7.77 -10.20
CA SER A 292 -13.95 -6.72 -9.80
C SER A 292 -13.20 -5.40 -9.63
N VAL A 293 -13.69 -4.35 -10.28
CA VAL A 293 -13.17 -2.98 -10.17
C VAL A 293 -14.25 -2.02 -9.73
N VAL A 294 -13.84 -0.90 -9.14
CA VAL A 294 -14.71 0.27 -8.95
C VAL A 294 -14.44 1.26 -10.06
N VAL A 295 -15.49 1.62 -10.79
CA VAL A 295 -15.48 2.70 -11.78
C VAL A 295 -16.12 3.92 -11.14
N LYS A 296 -15.31 4.93 -10.81
CA LYS A 296 -15.78 6.21 -10.26
C LYS A 296 -15.84 7.24 -11.37
N ARG A 297 -17.06 7.68 -11.68
CA ARG A 297 -17.31 8.84 -12.54
C ARG A 297 -17.22 10.10 -11.70
N THR A 298 -16.24 10.95 -11.97
CA THR A 298 -15.93 12.15 -11.14
C THR A 298 -16.44 13.41 -11.83
N ARG A 299 -17.53 14.00 -11.34
CA ARG A 299 -18.14 15.18 -11.98
C ARG A 299 -17.31 16.45 -11.80
N GLU A 300 -16.65 16.60 -10.66
CA GLU A 300 -15.85 17.79 -10.36
C GLU A 300 -14.62 17.92 -11.26
N LEU A 301 -14.04 16.79 -11.67
CA LEU A 301 -12.88 16.77 -12.55
C LEU A 301 -13.24 17.07 -14.03
N ASN A 302 -14.53 17.25 -14.35
CA ASN A 302 -14.94 17.67 -15.70
C ASN A 302 -14.49 19.08 -16.05
N GLY A 303 -14.23 19.95 -15.05
CA GLY A 303 -13.67 21.28 -15.27
C GLY A 303 -12.21 21.28 -15.72
N LEU A 304 -11.51 20.13 -15.61
CA LEU A 304 -10.11 20.01 -16.00
C LEU A 304 -9.95 19.63 -17.48
N GLY A 305 -9.08 20.39 -18.16
CA GLY A 305 -8.53 20.01 -19.47
C GLY A 305 -7.71 18.71 -19.39
N LYS A 306 -7.39 18.13 -20.55
CA LYS A 306 -6.67 16.85 -20.65
C LYS A 306 -5.37 16.85 -19.84
N ASP A 307 -4.52 17.84 -20.08
CA ASP A 307 -3.19 17.90 -19.46
C ASP A 307 -3.27 18.04 -17.93
N GLY A 308 -4.21 18.87 -17.43
CA GLY A 308 -4.44 19.04 -15.99
C GLY A 308 -4.96 17.77 -15.32
N PHE A 309 -5.89 17.07 -15.97
CA PHE A 309 -6.39 15.80 -15.47
C PHE A 309 -5.31 14.70 -15.47
N GLU A 310 -4.53 14.59 -16.55
CA GLU A 310 -3.45 13.61 -16.66
C GLU A 310 -2.32 13.87 -15.68
N ALA A 311 -2.00 15.14 -15.38
CA ALA A 311 -1.04 15.50 -14.34
C ALA A 311 -1.49 15.01 -12.96
N GLU A 312 -2.77 15.17 -12.62
CA GLU A 312 -3.33 14.68 -11.37
C GLU A 312 -3.34 13.16 -11.29
N MET A 313 -3.76 12.47 -12.35
CA MET A 313 -3.69 11.01 -12.41
C MET A 313 -2.24 10.54 -12.26
N LYS A 314 -1.28 11.14 -12.97
CA LYS A 314 0.14 10.80 -12.83
C LYS A 314 0.66 10.99 -11.41
N ARG A 315 0.19 12.02 -10.69
CA ARG A 315 0.53 12.24 -9.27
C ARG A 315 -0.08 11.13 -8.40
N LEU A 316 -1.35 10.80 -8.58
CA LEU A 316 -2.04 9.74 -7.83
C LEU A 316 -1.43 8.35 -8.08
N GLY A 317 -1.08 8.03 -9.33
CA GLY A 317 -0.48 6.75 -9.70
C GLY A 317 0.93 6.54 -9.14
N ARG A 318 1.63 7.61 -8.73
CA ARG A 318 2.96 7.52 -8.08
C ARG A 318 2.90 7.20 -6.60
N VAL A 319 1.72 7.32 -5.95
CA VAL A 319 1.58 7.10 -4.52
C VAL A 319 1.63 5.60 -4.22
N LYS A 320 2.80 5.06 -3.87
CA LYS A 320 2.93 3.65 -3.46
C LYS A 320 2.95 3.53 -1.94
N HIS A 321 1.80 3.15 -1.35
CA HIS A 321 1.69 2.89 0.08
C HIS A 321 0.79 1.68 0.34
N TYR A 322 1.14 0.83 1.31
CA TYR A 322 0.47 -0.44 1.57
C TYR A 322 -1.03 -0.30 1.86
N ASN A 323 -1.46 0.85 2.41
CA ASN A 323 -2.86 1.14 2.75
C ASN A 323 -3.53 2.19 1.84
N VAL A 324 -2.88 2.61 0.75
CA VAL A 324 -3.48 3.55 -0.21
C VAL A 324 -3.83 2.81 -1.49
N LEU A 325 -5.12 2.81 -1.84
CA LEU A 325 -5.58 2.20 -3.07
C LEU A 325 -5.28 3.12 -4.27
N THR A 326 -4.21 2.80 -4.99
CA THR A 326 -3.85 3.53 -6.22
C THR A 326 -4.82 3.23 -7.36
N PRO A 327 -5.18 4.24 -8.18
CA PRO A 327 -5.90 4.00 -9.42
C PRO A 327 -5.18 3.00 -10.33
N LEU A 328 -5.93 2.05 -10.88
CA LEU A 328 -5.48 1.09 -11.88
C LEU A 328 -5.46 1.72 -13.28
N ALA A 329 -6.50 2.52 -13.59
CA ALA A 329 -6.66 3.14 -14.89
C ALA A 329 -7.51 4.42 -14.80
N TYR A 330 -7.51 5.23 -15.85
CA TYR A 330 -8.44 6.34 -16.04
C TYR A 330 -8.96 6.41 -17.47
N HIS A 331 -10.12 7.03 -17.64
CA HIS A 331 -10.66 7.41 -18.94
C HIS A 331 -10.87 8.92 -18.99
N TYR A 332 -10.41 9.55 -20.06
CA TYR A 332 -10.63 10.96 -20.33
C TYR A 332 -11.49 11.16 -21.58
N ARG A 333 -12.59 11.89 -21.41
CA ARG A 333 -13.29 12.64 -22.47
C ARG A 333 -13.60 14.03 -21.97
N LYS A 334 -13.91 14.96 -22.88
CA LYS A 334 -14.20 16.37 -22.53
C LYS A 334 -15.24 16.47 -21.40
N ASP A 335 -16.35 15.74 -21.51
CA ASP A 335 -17.47 15.82 -20.57
C ASP A 335 -17.57 14.63 -19.60
N GLU A 336 -16.58 13.73 -19.61
CA GLU A 336 -16.59 12.53 -18.79
C GLU A 336 -15.18 12.12 -18.35
N LYS A 337 -15.02 11.95 -17.04
CA LYS A 337 -13.82 11.40 -16.42
C LYS A 337 -14.19 10.16 -15.63
N LEU A 338 -13.49 9.07 -15.89
CA LEU A 338 -13.59 7.85 -15.09
C LEU A 338 -12.24 7.57 -14.43
N VAL A 339 -12.28 7.22 -13.16
CA VAL A 339 -11.13 6.70 -12.41
C VAL A 339 -11.47 5.28 -11.98
N ILE A 340 -10.58 4.34 -12.25
CA ILE A 340 -10.81 2.91 -12.02
C ILE A 340 -9.84 2.43 -10.93
N THR A 341 -10.36 1.78 -9.91
CA THR A 341 -9.58 1.19 -8.81
C THR A 341 -9.98 -0.27 -8.60
N GLU A 342 -9.19 -1.04 -7.85
CA GLU A 342 -9.59 -2.38 -7.40
C GLU A 342 -10.87 -2.30 -6.55
N TYR A 343 -11.75 -3.30 -6.69
CA TYR A 343 -12.86 -3.46 -5.75
C TYR A 343 -12.37 -4.13 -4.47
N VAL A 344 -12.42 -3.40 -3.37
CA VAL A 344 -12.12 -3.94 -2.03
C VAL A 344 -13.44 -4.33 -1.35
N PRO A 345 -13.67 -5.63 -1.07
CA PRO A 345 -14.90 -6.08 -0.45
C PRO A 345 -14.90 -5.73 1.05
N ARG A 346 -15.39 -4.53 1.40
CA ARG A 346 -16.01 -4.11 2.69
C ARG A 346 -16.23 -2.61 2.67
N GLY A 347 -17.38 -2.17 3.19
CA GLY A 347 -17.71 -0.76 3.35
C GLY A 347 -17.60 -0.30 4.80
N THR A 348 -17.85 0.98 5.01
CA THR A 348 -17.94 1.61 6.32
C THR A 348 -19.03 0.99 7.21
N PRO A 349 -19.05 1.25 8.53
CA PRO A 349 -20.00 0.60 9.46
C PRO A 349 -21.47 0.64 9.00
N GLU A 350 -21.91 1.75 8.43
CA GLU A 350 -23.27 1.90 7.89
C GLU A 350 -23.51 1.12 6.58
N ALA A 351 -22.48 0.95 5.74
CA ALA A 351 -22.56 0.12 4.55
C ALA A 351 -22.66 -1.37 4.92
N LEU A 352 -22.01 -1.79 6.01
CA LEU A 352 -22.10 -3.16 6.54
C LEU A 352 -23.45 -3.45 7.23
N LYS A 353 -24.01 -2.46 7.92
CA LYS A 353 -25.26 -2.64 8.68
C LYS A 353 -26.51 -2.59 7.80
N ASN A 354 -26.50 -1.74 6.77
CA ASN A 354 -27.72 -1.43 6.00
C ASN A 354 -27.59 -1.73 4.50
N ASN A 355 -26.46 -2.30 4.04
CA ASN A 355 -26.14 -2.48 2.61
C ASN A 355 -26.33 -1.20 1.77
N LYS A 356 -26.20 -0.03 2.40
CA LYS A 356 -26.43 1.27 1.78
C LYS A 356 -25.16 2.09 1.85
N VAL A 357 -24.52 2.26 0.70
CA VAL A 357 -23.38 3.15 0.54
C VAL A 357 -23.89 4.58 0.31
N SER A 358 -23.20 5.56 0.87
CA SER A 358 -23.51 6.98 0.70
C SER A 358 -22.21 7.78 0.58
N PRO A 359 -22.25 9.05 0.14
CA PRO A 359 -21.08 9.92 0.15
C PRO A 359 -20.42 10.07 1.52
N ARG A 360 -21.17 9.82 2.61
CA ARG A 360 -20.63 9.84 3.98
C ARG A 360 -19.67 8.67 4.24
N CYS A 361 -19.75 7.58 3.48
CA CYS A 361 -18.82 6.46 3.57
C CYS A 361 -17.41 6.92 3.18
N ASP A 362 -17.27 7.67 2.09
CA ASP A 362 -15.98 8.22 1.65
C ASP A 362 -15.36 9.15 2.71
N VAL A 363 -16.19 9.94 3.41
CA VAL A 363 -15.73 10.80 4.51
C VAL A 363 -15.21 9.97 5.68
N TYR A 364 -15.86 8.86 6.03
CA TYR A 364 -15.37 7.97 7.08
C TYR A 364 -14.04 7.33 6.72
N CYS A 365 -13.89 6.86 5.48
CA CYS A 365 -12.61 6.33 4.99
C CYS A 365 -11.49 7.38 5.06
N LEU A 366 -11.77 8.63 4.66
CA LEU A 366 -10.84 9.75 4.82
C LEU A 366 -10.44 9.93 6.30
N GLY A 367 -11.41 9.89 7.20
CA GLY A 367 -11.17 9.98 8.64
C GLY A 367 -10.24 8.87 9.15
N VAL A 368 -10.49 7.60 8.78
CA VAL A 368 -9.63 6.48 9.18
C VAL A 368 -8.21 6.67 8.66
N VAL A 369 -8.02 7.11 7.41
CA VAL A 369 -6.69 7.36 6.83
C VAL A 369 -5.96 8.49 7.58
N ILE A 370 -6.66 9.59 7.91
CA ILE A 370 -6.08 10.68 8.69
C ILE A 370 -5.61 10.18 10.06
N LEU A 371 -6.45 9.42 10.76
CA LEU A 371 -6.11 8.89 12.08
C LEU A 371 -4.96 7.87 12.00
N GLU A 372 -4.96 7.01 10.98
CA GLU A 372 -3.87 6.04 10.75
C GLU A 372 -2.53 6.74 10.56
N ILE A 373 -2.47 7.76 9.69
CA ILE A 373 -1.26 8.54 9.43
C ILE A 373 -0.77 9.22 10.71
N LEU A 374 -1.67 9.84 11.49
CA LEU A 374 -1.29 10.59 12.68
C LEU A 374 -0.83 9.72 13.84
N THR A 375 -1.35 8.49 13.94
CA THR A 375 -1.10 7.62 15.11
C THR A 375 -0.09 6.50 14.84
N GLY A 376 0.21 6.23 13.56
CA GLY A 376 1.03 5.08 13.15
C GLY A 376 0.42 3.72 13.49
N LYS A 377 -0.84 3.67 13.93
CA LYS A 377 -1.51 2.43 14.35
C LYS A 377 -2.30 1.84 13.20
N PHE A 378 -2.20 0.52 13.08
CA PHE A 378 -2.96 -0.25 12.10
C PHE A 378 -4.44 -0.37 12.53
N PRO A 379 -5.40 0.17 11.75
CA PRO A 379 -6.83 0.12 12.11
C PRO A 379 -7.40 -1.31 12.08
N SER A 380 -8.10 -1.70 13.15
CA SER A 380 -8.83 -2.98 13.21
C SER A 380 -9.98 -3.04 12.21
N GLN A 381 -10.47 -1.89 11.77
CA GLN A 381 -11.50 -1.70 10.73
C GLN A 381 -11.10 -2.38 9.40
N TYR A 382 -9.82 -2.64 9.18
CA TYR A 382 -9.30 -3.36 8.01
C TYR A 382 -9.29 -4.88 8.17
N LEU A 383 -9.61 -5.43 9.36
CA LEU A 383 -9.47 -6.85 9.67
C LEU A 383 -10.80 -7.60 9.72
N ASN A 384 -10.83 -8.76 9.04
CA ASN A 384 -12.05 -9.53 8.84
C ASN A 384 -12.58 -10.28 10.07
N THR A 385 -11.80 -10.37 11.15
CA THR A 385 -12.05 -11.30 12.26
C THR A 385 -12.35 -10.60 13.59
N GLY A 386 -12.30 -9.26 13.63
CA GLY A 386 -12.33 -8.49 14.88
C GLY A 386 -11.18 -8.81 15.85
N LYS A 387 -10.17 -9.57 15.40
CA LYS A 387 -9.01 -9.98 16.19
C LYS A 387 -7.73 -9.43 15.55
N GLY A 388 -7.09 -8.50 16.26
CA GLY A 388 -5.93 -7.74 15.79
C GLY A 388 -6.30 -6.33 15.32
N GLY A 389 -5.31 -5.44 15.23
CA GLY A 389 -5.49 -4.01 14.93
C GLY A 389 -6.04 -3.22 16.12
N THR A 390 -5.84 -1.90 16.10
CA THR A 390 -6.41 -0.99 17.11
C THR A 390 -7.73 -0.47 16.58
N ASP A 391 -8.80 -0.47 17.39
CA ASP A 391 -9.99 0.33 17.06
C ASP A 391 -9.62 1.81 17.23
N ILE A 392 -9.01 2.35 16.17
CA ILE A 392 -8.42 3.67 16.17
C ILE A 392 -9.48 4.75 16.38
N VAL A 393 -10.71 4.51 15.90
CA VAL A 393 -11.84 5.44 16.04
C VAL A 393 -12.26 5.52 17.51
N GLN A 394 -12.45 4.38 18.17
CA GLN A 394 -12.80 4.35 19.59
C GLN A 394 -11.66 4.90 20.46
N TRP A 395 -10.42 4.54 20.13
CA TRP A 395 -9.24 4.98 20.87
C TRP A 395 -9.02 6.49 20.81
N VAL A 396 -9.16 7.08 19.62
CA VAL A 396 -9.11 8.54 19.42
C VAL A 396 -10.25 9.25 20.13
N ALA A 397 -11.48 8.72 20.04
CA ALA A 397 -12.62 9.30 20.74
C ALA A 397 -12.41 9.36 22.27
N SER A 398 -11.83 8.30 22.86
CA SER A 398 -11.48 8.28 24.29
C SER A 398 -10.44 9.34 24.64
N ALA A 399 -9.36 9.42 23.87
CA ALA A 399 -8.29 10.39 24.14
C ALA A 399 -8.76 11.85 24.00
N ILE A 400 -9.62 12.15 23.03
CA ILE A 400 -10.24 13.48 22.90
C ILE A 400 -11.10 13.80 24.12
N SER A 401 -11.87 12.83 24.64
CA SER A 401 -12.70 13.05 25.83
C SER A 401 -11.89 13.28 27.11
N GLU A 402 -10.65 12.80 27.12
CA GLU A 402 -9.72 12.88 28.27
C GLU A 402 -8.67 13.99 28.12
N GLY A 403 -8.64 14.71 26.97
CA GLY A 403 -7.64 15.75 26.70
C GLY A 403 -6.20 15.22 26.51
N ARG A 404 -6.06 13.98 26.00
CA ARG A 404 -4.79 13.27 25.79
C ARG A 404 -4.44 13.09 24.32
N GLU A 405 -4.87 14.01 23.45
CA GLU A 405 -4.74 13.87 21.99
C GLU A 405 -3.29 13.79 21.51
N VAL A 406 -2.39 14.52 22.19
CA VAL A 406 -0.95 14.58 21.84
C VAL A 406 -0.27 13.22 22.04
N GLU A 407 -0.72 12.42 23.01
CA GLU A 407 -0.17 11.09 23.31
C GLU A 407 -0.48 10.06 22.22
N LEU A 408 -1.48 10.35 21.38
CA LEU A 408 -1.84 9.46 20.27
C LEU A 408 -0.95 9.66 19.03
N LEU A 409 -0.22 10.78 18.96
CA LEU A 409 0.59 11.10 17.80
C LEU A 409 1.78 10.15 17.69
N ASP A 410 2.07 9.70 16.47
CA ASP A 410 3.22 8.84 16.19
C ASP A 410 4.52 9.57 16.57
N PRO A 411 5.34 8.99 17.46
CA PRO A 411 6.63 9.57 17.86
C PRO A 411 7.56 9.92 16.70
N GLU A 412 7.46 9.21 15.57
CA GLU A 412 8.29 9.46 14.38
C GLU A 412 7.97 10.83 13.73
N ILE A 413 6.71 11.27 13.78
CA ILE A 413 6.26 12.55 13.18
C ILE A 413 6.05 13.65 14.23
N SER A 414 5.91 13.30 15.51
CA SER A 414 5.67 14.25 16.61
C SER A 414 6.94 14.92 17.17
N SER A 415 8.11 14.64 16.59
CA SER A 415 9.39 15.20 17.00
C SER A 415 9.49 16.72 16.82
N ASN A 416 8.74 17.29 15.86
CA ASN A 416 8.70 18.73 15.63
C ASN A 416 7.57 19.42 16.41
N LYS A 417 7.94 20.05 17.54
CA LYS A 417 6.99 20.77 18.41
C LYS A 417 6.22 21.90 17.72
N LYS A 418 6.71 22.43 16.58
CA LYS A 418 6.06 23.51 15.84
C LYS A 418 4.79 23.08 15.11
N SER A 419 4.62 21.78 14.84
CA SER A 419 3.49 21.24 14.06
C SER A 419 2.47 20.47 14.91
N LEU A 420 2.67 20.42 16.24
CA LEU A 420 1.82 19.65 17.16
C LEU A 420 0.37 20.15 17.15
N ASN A 421 0.17 21.47 17.10
CA ASN A 421 -1.16 22.07 17.09
C ASN A 421 -1.90 21.74 15.78
N GLU A 422 -1.21 21.80 14.64
CA GLU A 422 -1.75 21.40 13.34
C GLU A 422 -2.09 19.92 13.31
N MET A 423 -1.24 19.04 13.85
CA MET A 423 -1.50 17.61 13.96
C MET A 423 -2.70 17.32 14.86
N GLN A 424 -2.84 18.02 15.99
CA GLN A 424 -4.01 17.91 16.87
C GLN A 424 -5.29 18.37 16.16
N GLN A 425 -5.25 19.49 15.43
CA GLN A 425 -6.40 19.93 14.62
C GLN A 425 -6.78 18.90 13.56
N LEU A 426 -5.79 18.30 12.89
CA LEU A 426 -6.02 17.27 11.89
C LEU A 426 -6.60 15.99 12.53
N LEU A 427 -6.17 15.64 13.74
CA LEU A 427 -6.71 14.53 14.53
C LEU A 427 -8.20 14.74 14.86
N HIS A 428 -8.60 15.94 15.27
CA HIS A 428 -10.02 16.28 15.48
C HIS A 428 -10.85 16.21 14.18
N ILE A 429 -10.28 16.62 13.05
CA ILE A 429 -10.94 16.46 11.74
C ILE A 429 -11.14 14.98 11.42
N GLY A 430 -10.10 14.16 11.62
CA GLY A 430 -10.16 12.70 11.47
C GLY A 430 -11.28 12.09 12.31
N ALA A 431 -11.35 12.44 13.60
CA ALA A 431 -12.39 11.97 14.51
C ALA A 431 -13.81 12.36 14.04
N ALA A 432 -14.02 13.62 13.64
CA ALA A 432 -15.30 14.09 13.13
C ALA A 432 -15.71 13.45 11.79
N CYS A 433 -14.72 13.08 10.96
CA CYS A 433 -14.93 12.30 9.74
C CYS A 433 -15.33 10.85 10.05
N THR A 434 -14.87 10.28 11.17
CA THR A 434 -15.20 8.91 11.60
C THR A 434 -16.45 8.80 12.50
N GLU A 435 -17.24 9.87 12.64
CA GLU A 435 -18.49 9.84 13.41
C GLU A 435 -19.40 8.69 12.96
N SER A 436 -19.83 7.87 13.93
CA SER A 436 -20.59 6.65 13.67
C SER A 436 -21.99 6.94 13.11
N ASN A 437 -22.58 8.08 13.46
CA ASN A 437 -23.84 8.54 12.87
C ASN A 437 -23.60 9.31 11.56
N PRO A 438 -24.00 8.77 10.38
CA PRO A 438 -23.74 9.42 9.09
C PRO A 438 -24.34 10.82 8.96
N GLN A 439 -25.38 11.17 9.71
CA GLN A 439 -26.00 12.51 9.70
C GLN A 439 -25.19 13.55 10.48
N LYS A 440 -24.49 13.12 11.53
CA LYS A 440 -23.62 13.99 12.35
C LYS A 440 -22.19 14.10 11.80
N ARG A 441 -21.79 13.13 10.98
CA ARG A 441 -20.50 13.10 10.29
C ARG A 441 -20.32 14.36 9.44
N LEU A 442 -19.08 14.81 9.30
CA LEU A 442 -18.77 15.88 8.35
C LEU A 442 -19.19 15.49 6.93
N ASP A 443 -19.51 16.49 6.10
CA ASP A 443 -19.52 16.32 4.66
C ASP A 443 -18.11 16.48 4.09
N MET A 444 -17.90 15.99 2.87
CA MET A 444 -16.57 15.97 2.26
C MET A 444 -16.03 17.39 1.99
N PHE A 445 -16.89 18.33 1.59
CA PHE A 445 -16.46 19.71 1.34
C PHE A 445 -16.01 20.37 2.64
N GLU A 446 -16.76 20.18 3.72
CA GLU A 446 -16.40 20.71 5.03
C GLU A 446 -15.11 20.07 5.58
N ALA A 447 -14.92 18.75 5.37
CA ALA A 447 -13.67 18.08 5.73
C ALA A 447 -12.47 18.68 4.99
N ILE A 448 -12.58 18.84 3.66
CA ILE A 448 -11.52 19.46 2.82
C ILE A 448 -11.27 20.90 3.27
N ARG A 449 -12.33 21.71 3.45
CA ARG A 449 -12.22 23.11 3.91
C ARG A 449 -11.45 23.23 5.22
N ARG A 450 -11.73 22.34 6.19
CA ARG A 450 -11.02 22.31 7.48
C ARG A 450 -9.56 21.90 7.34
N ILE A 451 -9.27 20.90 6.50
CA ILE A 451 -7.90 20.44 6.24
C ILE A 451 -7.08 21.54 5.57
N GLU A 452 -7.63 22.21 4.57
CA GLU A 452 -6.97 23.33 3.88
C GLU A 452 -6.76 24.52 4.82
N GLY A 453 -7.70 24.78 5.72
CA GLY A 453 -7.59 25.81 6.76
C GLY A 453 -6.46 25.59 7.76
N ILE A 454 -5.92 24.37 7.90
CA ILE A 454 -4.72 24.10 8.69
C ILE A 454 -3.48 24.63 7.95
N LYS A 455 -3.39 24.42 6.63
CA LYS A 455 -2.24 24.84 5.80
C LYS A 455 -2.07 26.36 5.73
N THR A 456 -3.17 27.11 5.69
CA THR A 456 -3.12 28.59 5.54
C THR A 456 -2.71 29.31 6.81
N LYS A 457 -2.88 28.70 7.99
CA LYS A 457 -2.44 29.27 9.27
C LYS A 457 -0.93 29.17 9.50
N SER A 458 -0.28 28.15 8.95
CA SER A 458 1.19 28.00 9.06
C SER A 458 1.95 29.04 8.23
N VAL A 459 1.35 29.58 7.15
CA VAL A 459 1.97 30.63 6.31
C VAL A 459 1.91 32.02 6.97
N HIS A 460 0.83 32.33 7.70
CA HIS A 460 0.71 33.62 8.40
C HIS A 460 1.63 33.75 9.63
N PHE A 461 2.08 32.63 10.21
CA PHE A 461 2.98 32.64 11.37
C PHE A 461 4.45 32.92 10.99
N GLU A 462 4.86 32.67 9.73
CA GLU A 462 6.22 32.97 9.27
C GLU A 462 6.43 34.46 8.95
N GLU A 463 5.40 35.17 8.48
CA GLU A 463 5.49 36.62 8.21
C GLU A 463 5.57 37.47 9.49
N GLN A 464 5.05 36.99 10.64
CA GLN A 464 5.03 37.76 11.88
C GLN A 464 6.29 37.62 12.76
N VAL A 465 7.20 36.70 12.45
CA VAL A 465 8.43 36.48 13.26
C VAL A 465 9.59 37.39 12.82
N GLN A 466 9.48 38.07 11.67
CA GLN A 466 10.59 38.87 11.13
C GLN A 466 10.61 40.35 11.58
N GLU A 467 9.64 40.81 12.38
CA GLU A 467 9.50 42.24 12.72
C GLU A 467 9.93 42.64 14.14
N SER A 468 10.70 41.81 14.85
CA SER A 468 11.19 42.19 16.18
C SER A 468 12.59 41.67 16.50
N ARG A 469 13.60 42.18 15.76
CA ARG A 469 14.96 42.42 16.30
C ARG A 469 15.55 43.67 15.67
N THR A 470 15.73 44.67 16.52
CA THR A 470 16.18 46.04 16.22
C THR A 470 17.71 46.16 16.19
N ILE A 471 18.19 47.16 15.43
CA ILE A 471 19.39 48.02 15.61
C ILE A 471 20.45 47.99 14.47
N GLU A 472 20.71 49.23 14.03
CA GLU A 472 21.44 49.79 12.90
C GLU A 472 22.97 49.58 12.91
N VAL A 473 23.58 49.55 11.70
CA VAL A 473 24.75 50.36 11.30
C VAL A 473 24.74 50.57 9.75
N LEU A 474 24.84 51.83 9.31
CA LEU A 474 24.99 52.39 7.93
C LEU A 474 26.42 52.19 7.33
N PRO A 475 26.78 52.65 6.11
CA PRO A 475 26.10 52.74 4.79
C PRO A 475 27.02 52.32 3.59
N SER A 476 26.46 52.48 2.37
CA SER A 476 27.11 52.71 1.06
C SER A 476 27.51 51.51 0.18
N LEU A 477 26.87 51.39 -0.97
CA LEU A 477 27.47 51.74 -2.27
C LEU A 477 26.39 51.77 -3.36
N THR A 478 26.49 52.81 -4.17
CA THR A 478 25.59 53.27 -5.22
C THR A 478 25.84 52.57 -6.56
N ASP A 479 24.88 52.82 -7.46
CA ASP A 479 24.95 52.78 -8.92
C ASP A 479 24.72 51.40 -9.57
N GLY A 480 23.79 51.22 -10.51
CA GLY A 480 22.93 52.15 -11.22
C GLY A 480 22.41 51.42 -12.46
N LEU A 481 21.17 51.71 -12.85
CA LEU A 481 20.73 52.07 -14.21
C LEU A 481 19.19 51.99 -14.28
N ALA A 482 18.59 53.18 -14.39
CA ALA A 482 17.26 53.43 -14.94
C ALA A 482 17.25 53.02 -16.44
N ASP A 483 16.16 52.93 -17.20
CA ASP A 483 15.09 53.91 -17.31
C ASP A 483 14.04 53.44 -18.34
N SER A 484 12.94 54.20 -18.37
CA SER A 484 11.94 54.39 -19.41
C SER A 484 10.74 53.41 -19.48
N SER A 485 9.47 53.83 -19.55
CA SER A 485 8.78 55.11 -19.31
C SER A 485 7.29 54.90 -19.64
N GLN A 486 6.39 55.44 -18.80
CA GLN A 486 5.15 56.21 -19.13
C GLN A 486 4.04 55.57 -20.02
N ALA A 487 2.73 55.86 -19.91
CA ALA A 487 1.87 56.68 -19.06
C ALA A 487 0.39 56.30 -19.36
N TYR A 488 -0.55 56.60 -18.47
CA TYR A 488 -1.72 57.49 -18.66
C TYR A 488 -2.84 57.23 -17.64
N ASP A 489 -3.11 58.28 -16.86
CA ASP A 489 -4.28 58.51 -16.00
C ASP A 489 -5.59 58.61 -16.81
N ASN A 490 -6.73 58.21 -16.21
CA ASN A 490 -7.77 59.16 -15.79
C ASN A 490 -9.01 58.51 -15.13
N GLN A 491 -9.28 58.97 -13.90
CA GLN A 491 -10.55 59.51 -13.35
C GLN A 491 -11.90 58.77 -13.50
N GLY A 492 -12.64 58.71 -12.38
CA GLY A 492 -14.11 58.66 -12.40
C GLY A 492 -14.78 58.19 -11.10
N HIS A 493 -15.18 59.13 -10.26
CA HIS A 493 -15.90 59.02 -8.98
C HIS A 493 -17.45 58.86 -9.14
N PHE A 494 -18.14 58.68 -8.00
CA PHE A 494 -19.60 58.74 -7.69
C PHE A 494 -20.40 57.44 -7.92
N SER A 495 -20.86 56.68 -6.90
CA SER A 495 -21.76 56.92 -5.74
C SER A 495 -23.23 56.53 -5.99
N ASP A 496 -23.65 55.55 -5.22
CA ASP A 496 -24.84 55.53 -4.35
C ASP A 496 -26.29 55.33 -4.85
N GLU A 497 -26.95 54.50 -4.05
CA GLU A 497 -28.35 54.44 -3.63
C GLU A 497 -29.52 54.20 -4.61
N SER A 498 -30.04 52.97 -4.51
CA SER A 498 -31.39 52.60 -4.04
C SER A 498 -32.66 53.06 -4.79
N ARG A 499 -33.48 52.08 -5.22
CA ARG A 499 -34.87 51.79 -4.74
C ARG A 499 -35.75 51.08 -5.78
N ARG A 500 -36.28 49.93 -5.33
CA ARG A 500 -37.70 49.51 -5.35
C ARG A 500 -38.45 49.24 -6.69
N ARG A 501 -38.97 48.00 -6.72
CA ARG A 501 -40.39 47.55 -6.82
C ARG A 501 -40.87 46.87 -8.13
N HIS A 502 -41.44 45.68 -7.88
CA HIS A 502 -42.75 45.16 -8.34
C HIS A 502 -42.85 44.30 -9.62
N GLY A 503 -43.62 43.20 -9.47
CA GLY A 503 -44.40 42.52 -10.52
C GLY A 503 -44.14 41.02 -10.59
N ASN A 504 -44.86 40.19 -9.82
CA ASN A 504 -45.99 39.32 -10.24
C ASN A 504 -45.59 38.14 -11.16
N LYS A 505 -45.66 36.90 -10.66
CA LYS A 505 -46.77 35.92 -10.76
C LYS A 505 -46.67 35.05 -12.02
N ASP A 506 -46.51 33.74 -11.86
CA ASP A 506 -47.56 32.77 -12.17
C ASP A 506 -47.17 31.34 -11.76
N ASN A 507 -48.11 30.69 -11.06
CA ASN A 507 -48.15 29.27 -10.71
C ASN A 507 -48.64 28.47 -11.91
N ILE A 508 -48.07 27.29 -12.18
CA ILE A 508 -48.82 26.17 -12.77
C ILE A 508 -48.42 24.87 -12.07
N GLU A 509 -49.39 24.32 -11.36
CA GLU A 509 -49.47 22.96 -10.83
C GLU A 509 -50.31 22.14 -11.81
N PHE A 510 -49.92 20.91 -12.14
CA PHE A 510 -50.85 19.88 -12.63
C PHE A 510 -50.38 18.48 -12.21
N GLY A 511 -51.17 17.85 -11.33
CA GLY A 511 -52.02 16.73 -11.76
C GLY A 511 -51.39 15.33 -11.79
N VAL A 512 -51.70 14.58 -10.74
CA VAL A 512 -51.68 13.13 -10.53
C VAL A 512 -52.22 12.29 -11.69
N ALA A 513 -51.56 11.15 -11.97
CA ALA A 513 -52.17 9.85 -12.25
C ALA A 513 -51.19 8.74 -11.83
#